data_AF-A0A1C6UUS3-F1
#
_entry.id   AF-A0A1C6UUS3-F1
#
_cell.length_a   1.000
_cell.length_b   1.000
_cell.length_c   1.000
_cell.angle_alpha   90.00
_cell.angle_beta   90.00
_cell.angle_gamma   90.00
#
_symmetry.space_group_name_H-M   'P 1'
#
loop_
_entity.id
_entity.type
_entity.pdbx_description
1 polymer ?
#
loop_
_entity_poly.entity_id
_entity_poly.type
_entity_poly.pdbx_seq_one_letter_code
_entity_poly.pdbx_strand_id
1 'polypeptide(L)'
;MGEEILDEAYRRLHRTGPEYEGWLSNHGPMAVEALVRHGHERGVHRWLDAYLGRLDELPRGLRPIEDWREALGDPKRAGDWLTHFDRELRERPWREVLGTWWPRLLPGIAAGATHGVIRVGHAVRALRTPARLPGIATGEAPESPERLAELGQALGYWAARWQAVPGVDRPTDAATADPDVAAALAGLPRIADRTGGIRERLGRLPAVPEWPAAVAALRPARTPAEAERDLIALVHGASLDYLRSGHAEPVMLVHAVTAPTAVLRTLPALDRALWAPSVTAAWSATAAVTSVYASPQPAAPPAVAGGDPAEVFARAARHGDAHVVKLADAVLDAHAASGDDRVLAAAGYAGQLI
;
A
#
# COMPACT_ATOMS: atom_id res chain seq x y z
N MET A 1 2.06 -4.18 -26.30
CA MET A 1 3.40 -3.72 -25.86
C MET A 1 3.49 -3.49 -24.35
N GLY A 2 2.88 -2.46 -23.76
CA GLY A 2 2.97 -2.23 -22.30
C GLY A 2 2.40 -3.38 -21.45
N GLU A 3 1.23 -3.88 -21.85
CA GLU A 3 0.58 -5.02 -21.18
C GLU A 3 1.42 -6.30 -21.22
N GLU A 4 1.97 -6.64 -22.39
CA GLU A 4 2.85 -7.81 -22.56
C GLU A 4 4.13 -7.71 -21.71
N ILE A 5 4.65 -6.49 -21.51
CA ILE A 5 5.82 -6.23 -20.65
C ILE A 5 5.46 -6.43 -19.18
N LEU A 6 4.29 -5.96 -18.74
CA LEU A 6 3.84 -6.17 -17.37
C LEU A 6 3.62 -7.67 -17.08
N ASP A 7 2.97 -8.37 -17.99
CA ASP A 7 2.68 -9.81 -17.83
C ASP A 7 3.99 -10.63 -17.90
N GLU A 8 4.97 -10.27 -18.73
CA GLU A 8 6.33 -10.86 -18.68
C GLU A 8 7.05 -10.61 -17.36
N ALA A 9 6.99 -9.38 -16.84
CA ALA A 9 7.61 -9.02 -15.58
C ALA A 9 7.01 -9.83 -14.42
N TYR A 10 5.68 -9.98 -14.39
CA TYR A 10 4.98 -10.82 -13.42
C TYR A 10 5.42 -12.28 -13.50
N ARG A 11 5.48 -12.89 -14.70
CA ARG A 11 5.97 -14.28 -14.84
C ARG A 11 7.36 -14.50 -14.25
N ARG A 12 8.22 -13.49 -14.31
CA ARG A 12 9.57 -13.55 -13.74
C ARG A 12 9.55 -13.38 -12.22
N LEU A 13 8.79 -12.41 -11.72
CA LEU A 13 8.65 -12.12 -10.29
C LEU A 13 7.96 -13.25 -9.52
N HIS A 14 6.99 -13.93 -10.12
CA HIS A 14 6.25 -15.03 -9.48
C HIS A 14 7.08 -16.29 -9.25
N ARG A 15 8.31 -16.33 -9.78
CA ARG A 15 9.29 -17.40 -9.48
C ARG A 15 10.09 -17.14 -8.19
N THR A 16 9.86 -16.00 -7.55
CA THR A 16 10.59 -15.54 -6.36
C THR A 16 9.65 -15.36 -5.17
N GLY A 17 10.21 -15.31 -3.97
CA GLY A 17 9.45 -15.11 -2.74
C GLY A 17 8.75 -13.74 -2.67
N PRO A 18 7.69 -13.62 -1.85
CA PRO A 18 7.09 -12.33 -1.51
C PRO A 18 7.99 -11.51 -0.56
N GLU A 19 9.03 -12.13 0.01
CA GLU A 19 10.04 -11.52 0.86
C GLU A 19 11.44 -12.05 0.48
N TYR A 20 12.48 -11.31 0.87
CA TYR A 20 13.88 -11.68 0.74
C TYR A 20 14.68 -11.19 1.96
N GLU A 21 15.87 -11.73 2.19
CA GLU A 21 16.72 -11.40 3.36
C GLU A 21 15.94 -11.51 4.69
N GLY A 22 15.11 -12.55 4.80
CA GLY A 22 14.33 -12.90 5.98
C GLY A 22 13.05 -12.08 6.21
N TRP A 23 13.05 -10.77 5.95
CA TRP A 23 11.90 -9.88 6.26
C TRP A 23 11.67 -8.73 5.29
N LEU A 24 12.51 -8.53 4.27
CA LEU A 24 12.34 -7.43 3.30
C LEU A 24 11.29 -7.81 2.26
N SER A 25 10.28 -6.96 2.07
CA SER A 25 9.19 -7.24 1.13
C SER A 25 9.64 -7.10 -0.32
N ASN A 26 9.19 -8.02 -1.17
CA ASN A 26 9.40 -7.92 -2.61
C ASN A 26 8.55 -6.79 -3.20
N HIS A 27 9.20 -5.69 -3.58
CA HIS A 27 8.56 -4.51 -4.18
C HIS A 27 8.36 -4.60 -5.70
N GLY A 28 8.96 -5.59 -6.35
CA GLY A 28 9.02 -5.74 -7.80
C GLY A 28 7.69 -5.51 -8.50
N PRO A 29 6.62 -6.25 -8.14
CA PRO A 29 5.33 -6.16 -8.82
C PRO A 29 4.71 -4.75 -8.82
N MET A 30 4.80 -4.05 -7.69
CA MET A 30 4.25 -2.68 -7.57
C MET A 30 5.07 -1.67 -8.37
N ALA A 31 6.40 -1.83 -8.38
CA ALA A 31 7.30 -0.94 -9.13
C ALA A 31 7.13 -1.11 -10.65
N VAL A 32 7.08 -2.35 -11.15
CA VAL A 32 6.91 -2.60 -12.59
C VAL A 32 5.54 -2.17 -13.09
N GLU A 33 4.47 -2.37 -12.29
CA GLU A 33 3.13 -1.90 -12.64
C GLU A 33 3.10 -0.38 -12.75
N ALA A 34 3.68 0.35 -11.79
CA ALA A 34 3.78 1.81 -11.84
C ALA A 34 4.60 2.29 -13.05
N LEU A 35 5.77 1.69 -13.30
CA LEU A 35 6.63 2.06 -14.44
C LEU A 35 5.91 1.88 -15.78
N VAL A 36 5.27 0.73 -16.00
CA VAL A 36 4.53 0.47 -17.25
C VAL A 36 3.36 1.43 -17.40
N ARG A 37 2.59 1.68 -16.32
CA ARG A 37 1.43 2.57 -16.34
C ARG A 37 1.77 3.99 -16.77
N HIS A 38 2.95 4.48 -16.38
CA HIS A 38 3.42 5.82 -16.72
C HIS A 38 4.32 5.85 -17.97
N GLY A 39 4.30 4.79 -18.80
CA GLY A 39 4.98 4.79 -20.11
C GLY A 39 6.49 4.55 -20.06
N HIS A 40 7.00 4.02 -18.95
CA HIS A 40 8.43 3.70 -18.76
C HIS A 40 8.75 2.23 -19.03
N GLU A 41 7.94 1.54 -19.85
CA GLU A 41 8.09 0.10 -20.11
C GLU A 41 9.45 -0.29 -20.71
N ARG A 42 10.11 0.61 -21.46
CA ARG A 42 11.44 0.37 -22.06
C ARG A 42 12.53 0.09 -21.02
N GLY A 43 12.38 0.62 -19.80
CA GLY A 43 13.34 0.43 -18.71
C GLY A 43 13.08 -0.81 -17.85
N VAL A 44 11.91 -1.45 -17.99
CA VAL A 44 11.43 -2.47 -17.04
C VAL A 44 12.33 -3.70 -17.03
N HIS A 45 12.71 -4.26 -18.18
CA HIS A 45 13.55 -5.46 -18.19
C HIS A 45 14.92 -5.22 -17.54
N ARG A 46 15.57 -4.09 -17.84
CA ARG A 46 16.85 -3.72 -17.23
C ARG A 46 16.74 -3.56 -15.71
N TRP A 47 15.68 -2.88 -15.27
CA TRP A 47 15.39 -2.71 -13.84
C TRP A 47 15.17 -4.06 -13.16
N LEU A 48 14.40 -4.94 -13.81
CA LEU A 48 14.04 -6.25 -13.31
C LEU A 48 15.23 -7.21 -13.24
N ASP A 49 16.13 -7.19 -14.23
CA ASP A 49 17.37 -7.97 -14.22
C ASP A 49 18.22 -7.66 -12.98
N ALA A 50 18.36 -6.37 -12.64
CA ALA A 50 19.09 -5.95 -11.45
C ALA A 50 18.34 -6.29 -10.15
N TYR A 51 17.01 -6.20 -10.17
CA TYR A 51 16.18 -6.40 -8.98
C TYR A 51 16.04 -7.89 -8.60
N LEU A 52 15.85 -8.79 -9.57
CA LEU A 52 15.64 -10.22 -9.33
C LEU A 52 16.83 -10.89 -8.63
N GLY A 53 18.06 -10.42 -8.85
CA GLY A 53 19.26 -10.97 -8.20
C GLY A 53 19.29 -10.79 -6.67
N ARG A 54 18.38 -9.99 -6.11
CA ARG A 54 18.23 -9.76 -4.66
C ARG A 54 17.21 -10.67 -3.99
N LEU A 55 16.36 -11.32 -4.78
CA LEU A 55 15.16 -11.97 -4.25
C LEU A 55 15.44 -13.41 -3.86
N ASP A 56 14.85 -13.82 -2.74
CA ASP A 56 14.90 -15.20 -2.28
C ASP A 56 13.97 -16.10 -3.13
N GLU A 57 14.20 -17.40 -3.03
CA GLU A 57 13.37 -18.41 -3.67
C GLU A 57 11.92 -18.35 -3.19
N LEU A 58 10.99 -18.81 -4.05
CA LEU A 58 9.59 -18.95 -3.69
C LEU A 58 9.44 -19.94 -2.52
N PRO A 59 8.73 -19.57 -1.42
CA PRO A 59 8.55 -20.47 -0.29
C PRO A 59 7.71 -21.68 -0.70
N ARG A 60 8.14 -22.88 -0.28
CA ARG A 60 7.39 -24.11 -0.50
C ARG A 60 6.22 -24.21 0.48
N GLY A 61 5.09 -24.72 -0.01
CA GLY A 61 3.98 -25.09 0.86
C GLY A 61 4.37 -26.25 1.78
N LEU A 62 3.84 -26.22 3.00
CA LEU A 62 3.95 -27.29 4.00
C LEU A 62 2.74 -28.22 3.94
N ARG A 63 1.53 -27.64 3.88
CA ARG A 63 0.25 -28.37 3.84
C ARG A 63 -0.91 -27.45 3.44
N PRO A 64 -1.97 -27.97 2.80
CA PRO A 64 -3.14 -27.17 2.43
C PRO A 64 -3.74 -26.37 3.60
N ILE A 65 -4.33 -25.22 3.28
CA ILE A 65 -5.12 -24.43 4.23
C ILE A 65 -6.55 -24.98 4.22
N GLU A 66 -6.94 -25.65 5.31
CA GLU A 66 -8.29 -26.17 5.56
C GLU A 66 -9.10 -25.19 6.42
N ASP A 67 -8.55 -24.78 7.58
CA ASP A 67 -9.05 -23.65 8.36
C ASP A 67 -8.11 -22.44 8.18
N TRP A 68 -8.65 -21.40 7.56
CA TRP A 68 -7.91 -20.18 7.32
C TRP A 68 -7.59 -19.41 8.60
N ARG A 69 -8.43 -19.51 9.66
CA ARG A 69 -8.24 -18.76 10.90
C ARG A 69 -7.00 -19.22 11.64
N GLU A 70 -6.74 -20.53 11.65
CA GLU A 70 -5.55 -21.12 12.25
C GLU A 70 -4.27 -20.74 11.49
N ALA A 71 -4.35 -20.61 10.16
CA ALA A 71 -3.20 -20.31 9.32
C ALA A 71 -2.87 -18.81 9.20
N LEU A 72 -3.81 -17.93 9.56
CA LEU A 72 -3.69 -16.49 9.33
C LEU A 72 -2.61 -15.88 10.22
N GLY A 73 -1.69 -15.13 9.60
CA GLY A 73 -0.60 -14.47 10.31
C GLY A 73 0.56 -15.36 10.72
N ASP A 74 0.61 -16.63 10.28
CA ASP A 74 1.80 -17.48 10.44
C ASP A 74 2.72 -17.37 9.21
N PRO A 75 3.90 -16.72 9.31
CA PRO A 75 4.81 -16.56 8.19
C PRO A 75 5.35 -17.89 7.64
N LYS A 76 5.36 -18.96 8.47
CA LYS A 76 5.78 -20.30 8.02
C LYS A 76 4.82 -20.90 7.01
N ARG A 77 3.57 -20.43 6.99
CA ARG A 77 2.52 -20.86 6.06
C ARG A 77 2.52 -20.04 4.76
N ALA A 78 3.52 -19.20 4.50
CA ALA A 78 3.55 -18.34 3.31
C ALA A 78 3.34 -19.12 2.01
N GLY A 79 4.08 -20.22 1.78
CA GLY A 79 3.89 -21.05 0.59
C GLY A 79 2.47 -21.64 0.48
N ASP A 80 1.86 -22.00 1.61
CA ASP A 80 0.49 -22.54 1.64
C ASP A 80 -0.54 -21.47 1.27
N TRP A 81 -0.35 -20.24 1.73
CA TRP A 81 -1.19 -19.10 1.37
C TRP A 81 -1.07 -18.76 -0.11
N LEU A 82 0.13 -18.78 -0.68
CA LEU A 82 0.34 -18.55 -2.11
C LEU A 82 -0.38 -19.62 -2.95
N THR A 83 -0.24 -20.91 -2.60
CA THR A 83 -0.96 -22.00 -3.27
C THR A 83 -2.49 -21.89 -3.09
N HIS A 84 -2.96 -21.48 -1.91
CA HIS A 84 -4.39 -21.33 -1.64
C HIS A 84 -5.03 -20.28 -2.55
N PHE A 85 -4.46 -19.07 -2.63
CA PHE A 85 -5.04 -18.00 -3.46
C PHE A 85 -4.87 -18.22 -4.95
N ASP A 86 -3.78 -18.85 -5.35
CA ASP A 86 -3.57 -19.31 -6.72
C ASP A 86 -4.66 -20.31 -7.16
N ARG A 87 -5.12 -21.20 -6.28
CA ARG A 87 -6.29 -22.06 -6.54
C ARG A 87 -7.59 -21.25 -6.59
N GLU A 88 -7.88 -20.44 -5.56
CA GLU A 88 -9.12 -19.66 -5.48
C GLU A 88 -9.35 -18.80 -6.73
N LEU A 89 -8.30 -18.16 -7.25
CA LEU A 89 -8.41 -17.27 -8.42
C LEU A 89 -8.48 -17.98 -9.77
N ARG A 90 -8.17 -19.29 -9.83
CA ARG A 90 -8.47 -20.11 -11.02
C ARG A 90 -9.92 -20.61 -11.03
N GLU A 91 -10.49 -20.79 -9.85
CA GLU A 91 -11.80 -21.44 -9.69
C GLU A 91 -12.95 -20.43 -9.58
N ARG A 92 -12.66 -19.19 -9.17
CA ARG A 92 -13.67 -18.18 -8.86
C ARG A 92 -13.33 -16.82 -9.47
N PRO A 93 -14.33 -15.99 -9.83
CA PRO A 93 -14.10 -14.62 -10.27
C PRO A 93 -13.31 -13.82 -9.24
N TRP A 94 -12.29 -13.09 -9.69
CA TRP A 94 -11.36 -12.41 -8.79
C TRP A 94 -12.03 -11.39 -7.86
N ARG A 95 -13.11 -10.73 -8.31
CA ARG A 95 -13.89 -9.79 -7.49
C ARG A 95 -14.61 -10.49 -6.34
N GLU A 96 -15.06 -11.72 -6.53
CA GLU A 96 -15.66 -12.52 -5.46
C GLU A 96 -14.61 -12.96 -4.44
N VAL A 97 -13.44 -13.39 -4.90
CA VAL A 97 -12.31 -13.73 -4.02
C VAL A 97 -11.89 -12.50 -3.22
N LEU A 98 -11.71 -11.36 -3.89
CA LEU A 98 -11.37 -10.09 -3.24
C LEU A 98 -12.44 -9.69 -2.23
N GLY A 99 -13.72 -9.67 -2.60
CA GLY A 99 -14.82 -9.34 -1.69
C GLY A 99 -14.92 -10.26 -0.48
N THR A 100 -14.56 -11.53 -0.64
CA THR A 100 -14.52 -12.52 0.45
C THR A 100 -13.38 -12.24 1.43
N TRP A 101 -12.19 -11.92 0.91
CA TRP A 101 -10.96 -11.86 1.70
C TRP A 101 -10.60 -10.48 2.20
N TRP A 102 -10.99 -9.42 1.49
CA TRP A 102 -10.75 -8.04 1.87
C TRP A 102 -11.16 -7.75 3.31
N PRO A 103 -12.43 -7.95 3.75
CA PRO A 103 -12.81 -7.69 5.14
C PRO A 103 -12.10 -8.59 6.17
N ARG A 104 -11.62 -9.78 5.77
CA ARG A 104 -10.88 -10.68 6.66
C ARG A 104 -9.44 -10.19 6.90
N LEU A 105 -8.85 -9.57 5.89
CA LEU A 105 -7.45 -9.11 5.91
C LEU A 105 -7.31 -7.66 6.41
N LEU A 106 -8.35 -6.82 6.23
CA LEU A 106 -8.36 -5.40 6.65
C LEU A 106 -7.90 -5.16 8.10
N PRO A 107 -8.28 -5.96 9.13
CA PRO A 107 -7.81 -5.72 10.49
C PRO A 107 -6.29 -5.80 10.64
N GLY A 108 -5.62 -6.54 9.75
CA GLY A 108 -4.17 -6.70 9.70
C GLY A 108 -3.48 -5.84 8.65
N ILE A 109 -4.08 -4.73 8.23
CA ILE A 109 -3.60 -3.86 7.15
C ILE A 109 -2.19 -3.29 7.37
N ALA A 110 -1.77 -3.04 8.62
CA ALA A 110 -0.44 -2.49 8.91
C ALA A 110 0.69 -3.55 8.85
N ALA A 111 0.34 -4.83 8.85
CA ALA A 111 1.31 -5.91 8.93
C ALA A 111 2.22 -5.98 7.69
N GLY A 112 3.45 -6.46 7.89
CA GLY A 112 4.47 -6.42 6.84
C GLY A 112 4.70 -5.02 6.28
N ALA A 113 4.56 -3.97 7.10
CA ALA A 113 4.64 -2.58 6.65
C ALA A 113 3.68 -2.26 5.51
N THR A 114 2.41 -2.64 5.65
CA THR A 114 1.32 -2.39 4.69
C THR A 114 1.52 -2.96 3.29
N HIS A 115 2.58 -3.74 3.06
CA HIS A 115 2.90 -4.24 1.72
C HIS A 115 1.81 -5.15 1.14
N GLY A 116 1.11 -5.92 1.98
CA GLY A 116 -0.02 -6.75 1.54
C GLY A 116 -1.09 -5.92 0.82
N VAL A 117 -1.64 -4.90 1.49
CA VAL A 117 -2.68 -4.03 0.90
C VAL A 117 -2.15 -3.21 -0.27
N ILE A 118 -0.90 -2.74 -0.21
CA ILE A 118 -0.28 -1.98 -1.32
C ILE A 118 -0.21 -2.87 -2.56
N ARG A 119 0.32 -4.10 -2.42
CA ARG A 119 0.46 -5.05 -3.52
C ARG A 119 -0.91 -5.42 -4.10
N VAL A 120 -1.93 -5.62 -3.26
CA VAL A 120 -3.32 -5.85 -3.73
C VAL A 120 -3.84 -4.65 -4.52
N GLY A 121 -3.64 -3.42 -4.05
CA GLY A 121 -4.11 -2.22 -4.75
C GLY A 121 -3.48 -2.05 -6.13
N HIS A 122 -2.19 -2.36 -6.29
CA HIS A 122 -1.53 -2.39 -7.59
C HIS A 122 -2.07 -3.52 -8.49
N ALA A 123 -2.24 -4.73 -7.95
CA ALA A 123 -2.81 -5.86 -8.71
C ALA A 123 -4.24 -5.58 -9.19
N VAL A 124 -5.10 -5.03 -8.32
CA VAL A 124 -6.46 -4.63 -8.66
C VAL A 124 -6.47 -3.52 -9.71
N ARG A 125 -5.57 -2.53 -9.62
CA ARG A 125 -5.44 -1.49 -10.65
C ARG A 125 -5.08 -2.09 -12.01
N ALA A 126 -4.12 -3.02 -12.05
CA ALA A 126 -3.72 -3.72 -13.27
C ALA A 126 -4.82 -4.59 -13.89
N LEU A 127 -5.70 -5.18 -13.07
CA LEU A 127 -6.87 -5.94 -13.53
C LEU A 127 -8.00 -5.03 -14.03
N ARG A 128 -8.17 -3.84 -13.43
CA ARG A 128 -9.30 -2.94 -13.76
C ARG A 128 -9.02 -2.00 -14.91
N THR A 129 -7.79 -1.53 -15.07
CA THR A 129 -7.45 -0.45 -15.98
C THR A 129 -6.35 -0.89 -16.94
N PRO A 130 -6.56 -0.79 -18.27
CA PRO A 130 -5.50 -1.07 -19.23
C PRO A 130 -4.26 -0.21 -18.97
N ALA A 131 -3.08 -0.75 -19.26
CA ALA A 131 -1.82 -0.08 -18.94
C ALA A 131 -1.52 1.16 -19.83
N ARG A 132 -2.41 1.55 -20.77
CA ARG A 132 -2.23 2.73 -21.64
C ARG A 132 -3.52 3.49 -21.97
N LEU A 133 -3.33 4.82 -22.01
CA LEU A 133 -4.16 5.93 -22.50
C LEU A 133 -5.14 6.57 -21.49
N PRO A 134 -4.83 7.79 -20.99
CA PRO A 134 -5.85 8.74 -20.57
C PRO A 134 -6.71 9.11 -21.78
N GLY A 135 -8.03 8.88 -21.69
CA GLY A 135 -9.00 9.45 -22.62
C GLY A 135 -9.57 8.54 -23.71
N ILE A 136 -9.19 7.26 -23.82
CA ILE A 136 -9.75 6.34 -24.85
C ILE A 136 -10.16 4.96 -24.30
N ALA A 137 -9.72 4.55 -23.11
CA ALA A 137 -10.06 3.23 -22.58
C ALA A 137 -11.46 3.20 -21.94
N THR A 138 -12.50 2.97 -22.74
CA THR A 138 -13.82 2.54 -22.26
C THR A 138 -13.85 1.02 -22.17
N GLY A 139 -13.35 0.45 -21.07
CA GLY A 139 -13.38 -0.99 -20.82
C GLY A 139 -12.43 -1.46 -19.71
N GLU A 140 -12.76 -2.58 -19.07
CA GLU A 140 -11.83 -3.26 -18.16
C GLU A 140 -10.63 -3.81 -18.95
N ALA A 141 -9.47 -3.92 -18.31
CA ALA A 141 -8.35 -4.60 -18.94
C ALA A 141 -8.71 -6.08 -19.19
N PRO A 142 -8.25 -6.70 -20.29
CA PRO A 142 -8.44 -8.13 -20.48
C PRO A 142 -7.82 -8.89 -19.30
N GLU A 143 -8.57 -9.82 -18.74
CA GLU A 143 -8.05 -10.68 -17.68
C GLU A 143 -6.85 -11.47 -18.24
N SER A 144 -5.71 -11.36 -17.55
CA SER A 144 -4.50 -12.11 -17.85
C SER A 144 -4.24 -13.10 -16.70
N PRO A 145 -3.83 -14.35 -16.99
CA PRO A 145 -3.42 -15.31 -15.97
C PRO A 145 -2.32 -14.75 -15.05
N GLU A 146 -1.39 -13.95 -15.57
CA GLU A 146 -0.32 -13.31 -14.83
C GLU A 146 -0.85 -12.25 -13.86
N ARG A 147 -1.84 -11.45 -14.27
CA ARG A 147 -2.43 -10.43 -13.39
C ARG A 147 -3.28 -11.05 -12.28
N LEU A 148 -4.00 -12.13 -12.59
CA LEU A 148 -4.73 -12.92 -11.60
C LEU A 148 -3.75 -13.58 -10.62
N ALA A 149 -2.66 -14.17 -11.12
CA ALA A 149 -1.61 -14.74 -10.28
C ALA A 149 -1.01 -13.67 -9.35
N GLU A 150 -0.78 -12.45 -9.83
CA GLU A 150 -0.27 -11.36 -8.99
C GLU A 150 -1.23 -10.97 -7.87
N LEU A 151 -2.54 -10.91 -8.13
CA LEU A 151 -3.53 -10.73 -7.07
C LEU A 151 -3.45 -11.86 -6.03
N GLY A 152 -3.28 -13.11 -6.48
CA GLY A 152 -3.13 -14.26 -5.58
C GLY A 152 -1.87 -14.18 -4.72
N GLN A 153 -0.76 -13.77 -5.32
CA GLN A 153 0.49 -13.53 -4.60
C GLN A 153 0.34 -12.42 -3.55
N ALA A 154 -0.36 -11.34 -3.90
CA ALA A 154 -0.61 -10.22 -3.00
C ALA A 154 -1.48 -10.60 -1.80
N LEU A 155 -2.59 -11.31 -2.04
CA LEU A 155 -3.49 -11.79 -0.99
C LEU A 155 -2.81 -12.83 -0.10
N GLY A 156 -2.05 -13.77 -0.69
CA GLY A 156 -1.33 -14.80 0.06
C GLY A 156 -0.24 -14.20 0.94
N TYR A 157 0.49 -13.20 0.44
CA TYR A 157 1.46 -12.48 1.25
C TYR A 157 0.80 -11.73 2.42
N TRP A 158 -0.30 -11.04 2.17
CA TRP A 158 -1.03 -10.33 3.22
C TRP A 158 -1.54 -11.30 4.29
N ALA A 159 -2.11 -12.43 3.90
CA ALA A 159 -2.60 -13.44 4.82
C ALA A 159 -1.48 -14.06 5.67
N ALA A 160 -0.31 -14.34 5.07
CA ALA A 160 0.83 -14.91 5.79
C ALA A 160 1.43 -13.97 6.84
N ARG A 161 1.38 -12.66 6.61
CA ARG A 161 1.95 -11.65 7.54
C ARG A 161 0.95 -11.02 8.47
N TRP A 162 -0.34 -11.28 8.25
CA TRP A 162 -1.44 -10.64 8.96
C TRP A 162 -1.18 -10.52 10.46
N GLN A 163 -1.36 -9.30 10.98
CA GLN A 163 -1.27 -8.99 12.39
C GLN A 163 -2.20 -7.82 12.67
N ALA A 164 -3.15 -8.00 13.59
CA ALA A 164 -4.11 -6.97 13.95
C ALA A 164 -3.43 -5.67 14.41
N VAL A 165 -3.97 -4.53 13.97
CA VAL A 165 -3.57 -3.21 14.48
C VAL A 165 -4.17 -3.04 15.89
N PRO A 166 -3.36 -2.80 16.93
CA PRO A 166 -3.87 -2.75 18.29
C PRO A 166 -4.90 -1.63 18.49
N GLY A 167 -6.03 -1.92 19.13
CA GLY A 167 -7.01 -0.93 19.56
C GLY A 167 -8.07 -0.53 18.53
N VAL A 168 -8.00 -1.01 17.28
CA VAL A 168 -8.99 -0.71 16.23
C VAL A 168 -10.36 -1.33 16.51
N ASP A 169 -10.41 -2.48 17.20
CA ASP A 169 -11.66 -3.20 17.49
C ASP A 169 -12.38 -2.73 18.77
N ARG A 170 -11.85 -1.71 19.46
CA ARG A 170 -12.47 -1.23 20.70
C ARG A 170 -13.62 -0.27 20.38
N PRO A 171 -14.82 -0.51 20.92
CA PRO A 171 -15.87 0.50 20.91
C PRO A 171 -15.32 1.75 21.59
N THR A 172 -15.30 2.87 20.88
CA THR A 172 -14.97 4.16 21.47
C THR A 172 -16.26 4.87 21.82
N ASP A 173 -16.31 5.43 23.04
CA ASP A 173 -17.29 6.48 23.34
C ASP A 173 -17.09 7.57 22.30
N ALA A 174 -18.16 7.93 21.58
CA ALA A 174 -18.08 8.88 20.48
C ALA A 174 -17.41 10.16 20.97
N ALA A 175 -16.21 10.46 20.45
CA ALA A 175 -15.59 11.76 20.65
C ALA A 175 -16.57 12.83 20.13
N THR A 176 -16.80 13.88 20.92
CA THR A 176 -17.69 14.99 20.54
C THR A 176 -17.09 15.87 19.45
N ALA A 177 -15.77 15.76 19.21
CA ALA A 177 -15.07 16.43 18.13
C ALA A 177 -15.08 15.54 16.87
N ASP A 178 -15.46 16.11 15.73
CA ASP A 178 -15.36 15.53 14.39
C ASP A 178 -14.21 16.25 13.64
N PRO A 179 -12.94 15.97 13.99
CA PRO A 179 -11.82 16.63 13.32
C PRO A 179 -11.80 16.20 11.85
N ASP A 180 -11.44 17.14 10.97
CA ASP A 180 -11.11 16.75 9.60
C ASP A 180 -9.83 15.90 9.56
N VAL A 181 -9.58 15.27 8.42
CA VAL A 181 -8.44 14.35 8.25
C VAL A 181 -7.09 15.03 8.55
N ALA A 182 -6.93 16.32 8.22
CA ALA A 182 -5.69 17.05 8.46
C ALA A 182 -5.46 17.29 9.97
N ALA A 183 -6.51 17.67 10.69
CA ALA A 183 -6.46 17.81 12.14
C ALA A 183 -6.19 16.46 12.83
N ALA A 184 -6.80 15.36 12.35
CA ALA A 184 -6.55 14.02 12.86
C ALA A 184 -5.09 13.59 12.66
N LEU A 185 -4.51 13.81 11.47
CA LEU A 185 -3.10 13.53 11.18
C LEU A 185 -2.15 14.32 12.10
N ALA A 186 -2.42 15.61 12.30
CA ALA A 186 -1.64 16.48 13.15
C ALA A 186 -1.67 16.04 14.64
N GLY A 187 -2.77 15.42 15.07
CA GLY A 187 -2.96 14.93 16.44
C GLY A 187 -2.37 13.56 16.75
N LEU A 188 -1.74 12.89 15.77
CA LEU A 188 -1.17 11.55 15.99
C LEU A 188 -0.01 11.59 17.02
N PRO A 189 0.05 10.66 17.98
CA PRO A 189 1.16 10.58 18.92
C PRO A 189 2.44 10.08 18.26
N ARG A 190 3.58 10.15 18.96
CA ARG A 190 4.85 9.54 18.53
C ARG A 190 5.39 8.65 19.63
N ILE A 191 5.85 7.45 19.28
CA ILE A 191 6.49 6.58 20.27
C ILE A 191 7.88 7.12 20.65
N ALA A 192 8.24 7.02 21.94
CA ALA A 192 9.56 7.41 22.42
C ALA A 192 10.63 6.37 22.05
N ASP A 193 10.37 5.08 22.30
CA ASP A 193 11.25 3.98 21.94
C ASP A 193 10.97 3.48 20.51
N ARG A 194 11.90 3.77 19.60
CA ARG A 194 11.85 3.41 18.18
C ARG A 194 12.80 2.26 17.83
N THR A 195 13.25 1.46 18.80
CA THR A 195 14.13 0.30 18.52
C THR A 195 13.36 -0.83 17.82
N GLY A 196 14.04 -1.60 16.97
CA GLY A 196 13.44 -2.70 16.21
C GLY A 196 12.63 -2.27 14.98
N GLY A 197 12.03 -3.25 14.31
CA GLY A 197 11.25 -3.06 13.08
C GLY A 197 9.78 -2.77 13.35
N ILE A 198 8.97 -2.83 12.28
CA ILE A 198 7.55 -2.45 12.38
C ILE A 198 6.78 -3.31 13.38
N ARG A 199 7.08 -4.61 13.45
CA ARG A 199 6.38 -5.53 14.34
C ARG A 199 6.57 -5.13 15.81
N GLU A 200 7.82 -4.90 16.20
CA GLU A 200 8.17 -4.48 17.56
C GLU A 200 7.55 -3.12 17.88
N ARG A 201 7.66 -2.15 16.96
CA ARG A 201 7.13 -0.80 17.17
C ARG A 201 5.60 -0.75 17.23
N LEU A 202 4.88 -1.50 16.40
CA LEU A 202 3.42 -1.63 16.51
C LEU A 202 3.00 -2.24 17.86
N GLY A 203 3.78 -3.19 18.38
CA GLY A 203 3.56 -3.81 19.68
C GLY A 203 3.64 -2.82 20.86
N ARG A 204 4.22 -1.63 20.67
CA ARG A 204 4.33 -0.58 21.70
C ARG A 204 3.13 0.37 21.73
N LEU A 205 2.35 0.45 20.64
CA LEU A 205 1.20 1.37 20.56
C LEU A 205 0.18 1.21 21.70
N PRO A 206 -0.13 0.00 22.22
CA PRO A 206 -1.02 -0.15 23.37
C PRO A 206 -0.57 0.57 24.65
N ALA A 207 0.73 0.86 24.80
CA ALA A 207 1.29 1.56 25.95
C ALA A 207 1.31 3.09 25.78
N VAL A 208 0.92 3.62 24.62
CA VAL A 208 0.83 5.05 24.35
C VAL A 208 -0.55 5.56 24.81
N PRO A 209 -0.64 6.44 25.83
CA PRO A 209 -1.92 6.87 26.39
C PRO A 209 -2.89 7.50 25.38
N GLU A 210 -2.36 8.25 24.41
CA GLU A 210 -3.14 8.96 23.40
C GLU A 210 -3.59 8.05 22.24
N TRP A 211 -3.02 6.84 22.12
CA TRP A 211 -3.26 5.95 20.98
C TRP A 211 -4.73 5.58 20.76
N PRO A 212 -5.51 5.19 21.79
CA PRO A 212 -6.92 4.86 21.60
C PRO A 212 -7.74 6.02 21.02
N ALA A 213 -7.48 7.25 21.47
CA ALA A 213 -8.17 8.44 20.95
C ALA A 213 -7.72 8.76 19.53
N ALA A 214 -6.41 8.63 19.24
CA ALA A 214 -5.84 8.91 17.93
C ALA A 214 -6.37 7.95 16.85
N VAL A 215 -6.39 6.64 17.11
CA VAL A 215 -6.87 5.66 16.12
C VAL A 215 -8.39 5.78 15.88
N ALA A 216 -9.14 6.32 16.84
CA ALA A 216 -10.57 6.60 16.71
C ALA A 216 -10.90 8.03 16.27
N ALA A 217 -9.89 8.87 16.00
CA ALA A 217 -10.10 10.29 15.72
C ALA A 217 -10.90 10.54 14.44
N LEU A 218 -10.77 9.69 13.43
CA LEU A 218 -11.56 9.77 12.21
C LEU A 218 -12.82 8.91 12.36
N ARG A 219 -14.00 9.55 12.31
CA ARG A 219 -15.27 8.82 12.32
C ARG A 219 -15.41 7.93 11.09
N PRO A 220 -16.11 6.78 11.19
CA PRO A 220 -16.44 6.00 10.01
C PRO A 220 -17.23 6.82 8.99
N ALA A 221 -16.86 6.70 7.72
CA ALA A 221 -17.60 7.29 6.62
C ALA A 221 -19.03 6.73 6.58
N ARG A 222 -20.03 7.59 6.34
CA ARG A 222 -21.45 7.18 6.33
C ARG A 222 -21.95 6.81 4.94
N THR A 223 -21.25 7.27 3.92
CA THR A 223 -21.60 7.02 2.52
C THR A 223 -20.35 6.68 1.71
N PRO A 224 -20.48 5.99 0.57
CA PRO A 224 -19.37 5.77 -0.34
C PRO A 224 -18.68 7.07 -0.81
N ALA A 225 -19.45 8.14 -1.02
CA ALA A 225 -18.89 9.44 -1.41
C ALA A 225 -18.09 10.11 -0.28
N GLU A 226 -18.53 9.94 0.98
CA GLU A 226 -17.70 10.33 2.14
C GLU A 226 -16.42 9.52 2.18
N ALA A 227 -16.52 8.19 2.04
CA ALA A 227 -15.35 7.31 2.11
C ALA A 227 -14.27 7.64 1.06
N GLU A 228 -14.68 7.92 -0.17
CA GLU A 228 -13.77 8.34 -1.23
C GLU A 228 -13.11 9.69 -0.92
N ARG A 229 -13.88 10.68 -0.46
CA ARG A 229 -13.35 11.99 -0.06
C ARG A 229 -12.35 11.89 1.10
N ASP A 230 -12.67 11.08 2.11
CA ASP A 230 -11.81 10.91 3.29
C ASP A 230 -10.46 10.26 2.91
N LEU A 231 -10.46 9.27 2.01
CA LEU A 231 -9.22 8.69 1.49
C LEU A 231 -8.42 9.67 0.63
N ILE A 232 -9.08 10.46 -0.22
CA ILE A 232 -8.40 11.51 -1.00
C ILE A 232 -7.72 12.51 -0.05
N ALA A 233 -8.44 12.97 0.97
CA ALA A 233 -7.89 13.88 1.98
C ALA A 233 -6.75 13.24 2.78
N LEU A 234 -6.84 11.94 3.09
CA LEU A 234 -5.80 11.20 3.81
C LEU A 234 -4.52 11.06 2.99
N VAL A 235 -4.63 10.69 1.72
CA VAL A 235 -3.48 10.59 0.81
C VAL A 235 -2.82 11.95 0.61
N HIS A 236 -3.63 13.00 0.40
CA HIS A 236 -3.14 14.38 0.26
C HIS A 236 -2.39 14.83 1.53
N GLY A 237 -3.02 14.71 2.71
CA GLY A 237 -2.41 15.09 3.98
C GLY A 237 -1.13 14.32 4.29
N ALA A 238 -1.15 12.99 4.12
CA ALA A 238 0.03 12.15 4.32
C ALA A 238 1.18 12.51 3.37
N SER A 239 0.88 12.92 2.14
CA SER A 239 1.89 13.39 1.17
C SER A 239 2.57 14.68 1.64
N LEU A 240 1.80 15.62 2.21
CA LEU A 240 2.35 16.85 2.78
C LEU A 240 3.14 16.58 4.08
N ASP A 241 2.68 15.65 4.91
CA ASP A 241 3.41 15.26 6.12
C ASP A 241 4.72 14.53 5.82
N TYR A 242 4.80 13.81 4.70
CA TYR A 242 6.05 13.22 4.24
C TYR A 242 7.15 14.28 4.01
N LEU A 243 6.80 15.46 3.50
CA LEU A 243 7.76 16.57 3.35
C LEU A 243 8.34 17.04 4.69
N ARG A 244 7.58 16.92 5.78
CA ARG A 244 7.97 17.40 7.12
C ARG A 244 8.66 16.32 7.95
N SER A 245 8.29 15.06 7.75
CA SER A 245 8.68 13.95 8.62
C SER A 245 9.52 12.88 7.93
N GLY A 246 9.54 12.85 6.59
CA GLY A 246 10.17 11.81 5.77
C GLY A 246 11.63 11.56 6.13
N HIS A 247 12.41 12.61 6.44
CA HIS A 247 13.81 12.51 6.83
C HIS A 247 14.09 11.58 8.02
N ALA A 248 13.09 11.30 8.86
CA ALA A 248 13.27 10.45 10.03
C ALA A 248 13.50 8.99 9.63
N GLU A 249 12.65 8.47 8.74
CA GLU A 249 12.61 7.07 8.28
C GLU A 249 12.04 7.07 6.84
N PRO A 250 12.84 7.47 5.84
CA PRO A 250 12.34 7.84 4.51
C PRO A 250 11.60 6.70 3.81
N VAL A 251 12.14 5.48 3.90
CA VAL A 251 11.55 4.27 3.31
C VAL A 251 10.22 3.95 3.98
N MET A 252 10.18 3.89 5.31
CA MET A 252 8.99 3.47 6.04
C MET A 252 7.84 4.47 5.96
N LEU A 253 8.13 5.77 5.89
CA LEU A 253 7.09 6.81 5.82
C LEU A 253 6.42 6.90 4.44
N VAL A 254 7.00 6.36 3.37
CA VAL A 254 6.31 6.21 2.08
C VAL A 254 5.01 5.41 2.26
N HIS A 255 5.00 4.44 3.18
CA HIS A 255 3.86 3.57 3.43
C HIS A 255 2.63 4.28 4.00
N ALA A 256 2.83 5.40 4.69
CA ALA A 256 1.74 6.25 5.16
C ALA A 256 0.97 6.91 4.00
N VAL A 257 1.60 7.05 2.83
CA VAL A 257 0.98 7.59 1.60
C VAL A 257 0.47 6.46 0.71
N THR A 258 1.27 5.43 0.49
CA THR A 258 0.96 4.40 -0.51
C THR A 258 -0.12 3.42 -0.05
N ALA A 259 -0.25 3.15 1.27
CA ALA A 259 -1.30 2.28 1.79
C ALA A 259 -2.72 2.86 1.60
N PRO A 260 -3.04 4.09 2.03
CA PRO A 260 -4.37 4.67 1.77
C PRO A 260 -4.63 4.86 0.28
N THR A 261 -3.60 5.12 -0.53
CA THR A 261 -3.72 5.18 -1.99
C THR A 261 -4.14 3.83 -2.58
N ALA A 262 -3.54 2.72 -2.12
CA ALA A 262 -3.90 1.38 -2.56
C ALA A 262 -5.34 1.00 -2.19
N VAL A 263 -5.80 1.41 -1.01
CA VAL A 263 -7.21 1.25 -0.60
C VAL A 263 -8.13 2.05 -1.53
N LEU A 264 -7.83 3.33 -1.78
CA LEU A 264 -8.61 4.18 -2.69
C LEU A 264 -8.75 3.56 -4.09
N ARG A 265 -7.66 3.06 -4.65
CA ARG A 265 -7.63 2.37 -5.97
C ARG A 265 -8.47 1.10 -6.00
N THR A 266 -8.63 0.44 -4.85
CA THR A 266 -9.35 -0.83 -4.73
C THR A 266 -10.85 -0.64 -4.57
N LEU A 267 -11.30 0.47 -3.96
CA LEU A 267 -12.72 0.72 -3.65
C LEU A 267 -13.70 0.41 -4.78
N PRO A 268 -13.47 0.82 -6.05
CA PRO A 268 -14.46 0.59 -7.10
C PRO A 268 -14.53 -0.86 -7.60
N ALA A 269 -13.69 -1.76 -7.07
CA ALA A 269 -13.79 -3.22 -7.28
C ALA A 269 -14.59 -3.93 -6.17
N LEU A 270 -14.96 -3.22 -5.11
CA LEU A 270 -15.59 -3.76 -3.92
C LEU A 270 -17.07 -3.39 -3.86
N ASP A 271 -17.84 -4.20 -3.14
CA ASP A 271 -19.18 -3.82 -2.70
C ASP A 271 -19.13 -2.50 -1.89
N ARG A 272 -20.13 -1.63 -2.10
CA ARG A 272 -20.20 -0.30 -1.46
C ARG A 272 -20.25 -0.38 0.07
N ALA A 273 -20.75 -1.47 0.65
CA ALA A 273 -20.75 -1.71 2.10
C ALA A 273 -19.33 -1.85 2.69
N LEU A 274 -18.34 -2.23 1.87
CA LEU A 274 -16.95 -2.37 2.31
C LEU A 274 -16.17 -1.05 2.30
N TRP A 275 -16.73 0.04 1.77
CA TRP A 275 -15.99 1.30 1.61
C TRP A 275 -15.66 1.95 2.95
N ALA A 276 -16.65 2.09 3.83
CA ALA A 276 -16.43 2.69 5.15
C ALA A 276 -15.43 1.90 6.01
N PRO A 277 -15.53 0.55 6.16
CA PRO A 277 -14.51 -0.24 6.83
C PRO A 277 -13.11 -0.10 6.22
N SER A 278 -13.03 0.09 4.90
CA SER A 278 -11.75 0.28 4.21
C SER A 278 -11.09 1.62 4.58
N VAL A 279 -11.87 2.69 4.75
CA VAL A 279 -11.36 3.98 5.25
C VAL A 279 -10.85 3.85 6.67
N THR A 280 -11.62 3.20 7.57
CA THR A 280 -11.18 2.98 8.95
C THR A 280 -9.86 2.23 9.01
N ALA A 281 -9.68 1.20 8.18
CA ALA A 281 -8.43 0.46 8.09
C ALA A 281 -7.28 1.30 7.49
N ALA A 282 -7.54 2.06 6.42
CA ALA A 282 -6.54 2.94 5.83
C ALA A 282 -6.06 4.02 6.82
N TRP A 283 -6.98 4.59 7.59
CA TRP A 283 -6.69 5.50 8.69
C TRP A 283 -5.82 4.83 9.74
N SER A 284 -6.21 3.64 10.24
CA SER A 284 -5.45 2.95 11.29
C SER A 284 -4.03 2.59 10.86
N ALA A 285 -3.84 2.17 9.60
CA ALA A 285 -2.53 1.93 9.02
C ALA A 285 -1.68 3.22 8.98
N THR A 286 -2.25 4.31 8.48
CA THR A 286 -1.57 5.60 8.37
C THR A 286 -1.21 6.16 9.74
N ALA A 287 -2.16 6.11 10.69
CA ALA A 287 -1.96 6.49 12.08
C ALA A 287 -0.84 5.69 12.74
N ALA A 288 -0.84 4.36 12.57
CA ALA A 288 0.16 3.49 13.15
C ALA A 288 1.56 3.74 12.58
N VAL A 289 1.71 3.77 11.25
CA VAL A 289 2.99 4.00 10.57
C VAL A 289 3.55 5.37 10.97
N THR A 290 2.74 6.42 10.91
CA THR A 290 3.16 7.77 11.31
C THR A 290 3.56 7.81 12.78
N SER A 291 2.80 7.18 13.68
CA SER A 291 3.11 7.20 15.12
C SER A 291 4.42 6.51 15.47
N VAL A 292 4.84 5.50 14.70
CA VAL A 292 6.05 4.73 15.01
C VAL A 292 7.30 5.13 14.20
N TYR A 293 7.12 5.88 13.11
CA TYR A 293 8.23 6.27 12.22
C TYR A 293 8.44 7.77 12.05
N ALA A 294 7.42 8.61 12.23
CA ALA A 294 7.60 10.05 12.05
C ALA A 294 8.42 10.66 13.18
N SER A 295 9.20 11.69 12.87
CA SER A 295 9.91 12.49 13.88
C SER A 295 8.91 13.20 14.80
N PRO A 296 9.18 13.31 16.11
CA PRO A 296 8.45 14.22 17.00
C PRO A 296 8.75 15.70 16.72
N GLN A 297 9.82 15.99 15.97
CA GLN A 297 10.21 17.33 15.55
C GLN A 297 10.04 17.44 14.03
N PRO A 298 8.95 18.05 13.54
CA PRO A 298 8.76 18.26 12.11
C PRO A 298 9.81 19.22 11.57
N ALA A 299 10.39 18.90 10.41
CA ALA A 299 11.30 19.81 9.72
C ALA A 299 10.51 20.78 8.82
N ALA A 300 11.17 21.89 8.45
CA ALA A 300 10.70 22.71 7.36
C ALA A 300 10.67 21.88 6.06
N PRO A 301 9.67 22.07 5.19
CA PRO A 301 9.64 21.41 3.90
C PRO A 301 10.92 21.68 3.09
N PRO A 302 11.49 20.67 2.43
CA PRO A 302 12.73 20.80 1.67
C PRO A 302 12.52 21.63 0.40
N ALA A 303 13.59 22.24 -0.09
CA ALA A 303 13.63 22.77 -1.45
C ALA A 303 13.83 21.61 -2.44
N VAL A 304 12.80 21.29 -3.20
CA VAL A 304 12.82 20.26 -4.24
C VAL A 304 12.58 20.93 -5.59
N ALA A 305 13.32 20.49 -6.62
CA ALA A 305 13.10 20.98 -7.97
C ALA A 305 11.67 20.68 -8.41
N GLY A 306 10.92 21.72 -8.77
CA GLY A 306 9.59 21.57 -9.36
C GLY A 306 9.62 20.78 -10.67
N GLY A 307 8.43 20.41 -11.13
CA GLY A 307 8.21 19.71 -12.39
C GLY A 307 6.74 19.41 -12.56
N ASP A 308 6.31 19.27 -13.82
CA ASP A 308 4.99 18.71 -14.10
C ASP A 308 4.92 17.23 -13.65
N PRO A 309 3.70 16.66 -13.53
CA PRO A 309 3.53 15.27 -13.10
C PRO A 309 4.36 14.25 -13.89
N ALA A 310 4.50 14.42 -15.20
CA ALA A 310 5.23 13.49 -16.06
C ALA A 310 6.74 13.54 -15.78
N GLU A 311 7.31 14.73 -15.61
CA GLU A 311 8.72 14.90 -15.25
C GLU A 311 9.02 14.41 -13.83
N VAL A 312 8.10 14.60 -12.89
CA VAL A 312 8.23 14.06 -11.52
C VAL A 312 8.33 12.53 -11.55
N PHE A 313 7.43 11.86 -12.29
CA PHE A 313 7.50 10.41 -12.42
C PHE A 313 8.73 9.95 -13.21
N ALA A 314 9.11 10.67 -14.28
CA ALA A 314 10.29 10.36 -15.06
C ALA A 314 11.58 10.41 -14.22
N ARG A 315 11.68 11.35 -13.26
CA ARG A 315 12.79 11.40 -12.28
C ARG A 315 12.79 10.17 -11.37
N ALA A 316 11.63 9.78 -10.84
CA ALA A 316 11.50 8.57 -10.02
C ALA A 316 11.87 7.31 -10.81
N ALA A 317 11.44 7.21 -12.07
CA ALA A 317 11.79 6.10 -12.96
C ALA A 317 13.30 6.04 -13.26
N ARG A 318 13.97 7.20 -13.42
CA ARG A 318 15.44 7.27 -13.57
C ARG A 318 16.18 6.89 -12.29
N HIS A 319 15.65 7.27 -11.12
CA HIS A 319 16.19 6.90 -9.81
C HIS A 319 16.14 5.38 -9.60
N GLY A 320 15.03 4.75 -9.97
CA GLY A 320 14.87 3.30 -9.96
C GLY A 320 14.71 2.67 -8.58
N ASP A 321 14.60 3.45 -7.49
CA ASP A 321 14.23 2.88 -6.20
C ASP A 321 12.71 2.61 -6.16
N ALA A 322 12.33 1.43 -5.70
CA ALA A 322 10.92 1.00 -5.71
C ALA A 322 10.03 1.85 -4.80
N HIS A 323 10.54 2.39 -3.69
CA HIS A 323 9.81 3.28 -2.80
C HIS A 323 9.59 4.64 -3.44
N VAL A 324 10.63 5.19 -4.07
CA VAL A 324 10.54 6.46 -4.80
C VAL A 324 9.54 6.35 -5.96
N VAL A 325 9.57 5.26 -6.74
CA VAL A 325 8.61 5.00 -7.83
C VAL A 325 7.17 4.89 -7.31
N LYS A 326 6.92 4.11 -6.25
CA LYS A 326 5.58 3.96 -5.66
C LYS A 326 5.06 5.28 -5.09
N LEU A 327 5.92 6.06 -4.42
CA LEU A 327 5.53 7.36 -3.88
C LEU A 327 5.19 8.33 -5.01
N ALA A 328 6.02 8.40 -6.07
CA ALA A 328 5.73 9.21 -7.24
C ALA A 328 4.37 8.86 -7.86
N ASP A 329 4.11 7.57 -8.05
CA ASP A 329 2.82 7.09 -8.55
C ASP A 329 1.63 7.49 -7.64
N ALA A 330 1.81 7.46 -6.31
CA ALA A 330 0.77 7.84 -5.37
C ALA A 330 0.50 9.36 -5.32
N VAL A 331 1.55 10.18 -5.31
CA VAL A 331 1.39 11.65 -5.24
C VAL A 331 0.85 12.24 -6.53
N LEU A 332 1.03 11.55 -7.66
CA LEU A 332 0.38 11.90 -8.93
C LEU A 332 -1.15 11.75 -8.84
N ASP A 333 -1.66 10.69 -8.22
CA ASP A 333 -3.10 10.54 -7.96
C ASP A 333 -3.61 11.63 -7.00
N ALA A 334 -2.82 11.93 -5.95
CA ALA A 334 -3.14 12.99 -4.99
C ALA A 334 -3.22 14.37 -5.67
N HIS A 335 -2.26 14.67 -6.56
CA HIS A 335 -2.23 15.91 -7.34
C HIS A 335 -3.42 15.98 -8.29
N ALA A 336 -3.72 14.91 -9.02
CA ALA A 336 -4.87 14.86 -9.93
C ALA A 336 -6.21 15.09 -9.20
N ALA A 337 -6.35 14.59 -7.98
CA ALA A 337 -7.58 14.76 -7.19
C ALA A 337 -7.71 16.13 -6.50
N SER A 338 -6.59 16.77 -6.13
CA SER A 338 -6.58 18.01 -5.33
C SER A 338 -6.21 19.28 -6.08
N GLY A 339 -5.48 19.16 -7.20
CA GLY A 339 -4.85 20.28 -7.89
C GLY A 339 -3.69 20.94 -7.12
N ASP A 340 -3.24 20.36 -6.01
CA ASP A 340 -2.17 20.93 -5.18
C ASP A 340 -0.79 20.48 -5.69
N ASP A 341 0.02 21.41 -6.21
CA ASP A 341 1.38 21.10 -6.69
C ASP A 341 2.33 20.67 -5.57
N ARG A 342 2.05 21.02 -4.31
CA ARG A 342 2.96 20.75 -3.18
C ARG A 342 3.16 19.26 -2.95
N VAL A 343 2.15 18.42 -3.24
CA VAL A 343 2.27 16.96 -3.04
C VAL A 343 3.31 16.34 -3.99
N LEU A 344 3.53 16.93 -5.17
CA LEU A 344 4.52 16.44 -6.14
C LEU A 344 5.96 16.53 -5.59
N ALA A 345 6.22 17.49 -4.69
CA ALA A 345 7.54 17.65 -4.08
C ALA A 345 7.93 16.43 -3.23
N ALA A 346 6.97 15.66 -2.71
CA ALA A 346 7.26 14.51 -1.85
C ALA A 346 8.04 13.41 -2.60
N ALA A 347 7.76 13.19 -3.88
CA ALA A 347 8.49 12.23 -4.70
C ALA A 347 9.96 12.65 -4.90
N GLY A 348 10.20 13.92 -5.21
CA GLY A 348 11.55 14.44 -5.36
C GLY A 348 12.32 14.47 -4.05
N TYR A 349 11.65 14.73 -2.92
CA TYR A 349 12.27 14.63 -1.60
C TYR A 349 12.66 13.21 -1.23
N ALA A 350 11.79 12.23 -1.50
CA ALA A 350 12.11 10.82 -1.28
C ALA A 350 13.36 10.40 -2.05
N GLY A 351 13.50 10.84 -3.31
CA GLY A 351 14.70 10.58 -4.11
C GLY A 351 15.96 11.33 -3.66
N GLN A 352 15.86 12.28 -2.72
CA GLN A 352 17.04 12.88 -2.06
C GLN A 352 17.45 12.09 -0.80
N LEU A 353 16.49 11.38 -0.18
CA LEU A 353 16.66 10.74 1.11
C LEU A 353 17.01 9.25 1.04
N ILE A 354 16.67 8.57 -0.07
CA ILE A 354 16.81 7.12 -0.27
C ILE A 354 17.94 6.84 -1.25
#